data_AF-A0A932FTD3-F1
#
_entry.id   AF-A0A932FTD3-F1
#
_cell.length_a   1.000
_cell.length_b   1.000
_cell.length_c   1.000
_cell.angle_alpha   90.00
_cell.angle_beta   90.00
_cell.angle_gamma   90.00
#
_symmetry.space_group_name_H-M   'P 1'
#
loop_
_entity.id
_entity.type
_entity.pdbx_description
1 polymer ?
#
loop_
_entity_poly.entity_id
_entity_poly.type
_entity_poly.pdbx_seq_one_letter_code
_entity_poly.pdbx_strand_id
1 'polypeptide(L)'
;MESEALRNIRTMRQVTTSLDIAKRRRPAAANSLSVKKGDTVAPPDARLSILLARESRRMRNYEASIMKSRGRLLKMRAKLAAIIDRNRSLGALRQQIQASYWTPAGKPAPQPECLDRLGATELRY
;
A
#
# COMPACT_ATOMS: atom_id res chain seq x y z
N MET A 1 -20.10 -11.18 -24.09
CA MET A 1 -18.81 -10.98 -23.40
C MET A 1 -19.10 -10.91 -21.91
N GLU A 2 -18.83 -11.99 -21.17
CA GLU A 2 -19.02 -11.99 -19.72
C GLU A 2 -17.91 -11.16 -19.06
N SER A 3 -18.29 -10.16 -18.27
CA SER A 3 -17.36 -9.21 -17.67
C SER A 3 -16.57 -9.87 -16.53
N GLU A 4 -15.24 -9.95 -16.70
CA GLU A 4 -14.29 -10.45 -15.68
C GLU A 4 -14.41 -9.73 -14.32
N ALA A 5 -14.96 -8.50 -14.33
CA ALA A 5 -15.20 -7.68 -13.15
C ALA A 5 -16.12 -8.35 -12.10
N LEU A 6 -17.10 -9.16 -12.52
CA LEU A 6 -18.04 -9.81 -11.60
C LEU A 6 -17.44 -11.02 -10.87
N ARG A 7 -16.38 -11.64 -11.40
CA ARG A 7 -15.72 -12.80 -10.76
C ARG A 7 -14.92 -12.42 -9.52
N ASN A 8 -14.52 -11.16 -9.39
CA ASN A 8 -13.64 -10.68 -8.33
C ASN A 8 -14.35 -9.85 -7.24
N ILE A 9 -15.68 -9.70 -7.31
CA ILE A 9 -16.43 -8.99 -6.27
C ILE A 9 -16.54 -9.90 -5.03
N ARG A 10 -15.71 -9.61 -4.03
CA ARG A 10 -15.85 -10.21 -2.70
C ARG A 10 -17.11 -9.68 -2.03
N THR A 11 -18.16 -10.49 -2.01
CA THR A 11 -19.37 -10.17 -1.26
C THR A 11 -19.07 -10.18 0.24
N MET A 12 -19.82 -9.43 1.05
CA MET A 12 -19.68 -9.41 2.52
C MET A 12 -19.69 -10.80 3.16
N ARG A 13 -20.30 -11.80 2.49
CA ARG A 13 -20.31 -13.22 2.90
C ARG A 13 -18.96 -13.95 2.71
N GLN A 14 -18.02 -13.38 1.94
CA GLN A 14 -16.69 -13.94 1.67
C GLN A 14 -15.60 -13.36 2.58
N VAL A 15 -15.93 -12.38 3.42
CA VAL A 15 -15.00 -11.84 4.43
C VAL A 15 -15.04 -12.77 5.62
N THR A 16 -14.08 -13.70 5.69
CA THR A 16 -13.91 -14.58 6.86
C THR A 16 -13.72 -13.73 8.10
N THR A 17 -14.67 -13.81 9.04
CA THR A 17 -14.57 -13.09 10.30
C THR A 17 -13.54 -13.76 11.20
N SER A 18 -12.99 -13.04 12.18
CA SER A 18 -12.07 -13.60 13.18
C SER A 18 -12.67 -14.82 13.91
N LEU A 19 -13.99 -14.87 14.03
CA LEU A 19 -14.75 -15.98 14.61
C LEU A 19 -14.73 -17.24 13.72
N ASP A 20 -14.81 -17.08 12.40
CA ASP A 20 -14.71 -18.20 11.45
C ASP A 20 -13.30 -18.80 11.43
N ILE A 21 -12.27 -17.95 11.60
CA ILE A 21 -10.88 -18.38 11.73
C ILE A 21 -10.68 -19.19 13.01
N ALA A 22 -11.32 -18.79 14.11
CA ALA A 22 -11.26 -19.50 15.39
C ALA A 22 -11.93 -20.89 15.32
N LYS A 23 -13.10 -21.00 14.66
CA LYS A 23 -13.80 -22.29 14.47
C LYS A 23 -13.03 -23.29 13.60
N ARG A 24 -12.22 -22.80 12.65
CA ARG A 24 -11.36 -23.64 11.79
C ARG A 24 -10.07 -24.10 12.46
N ARG A 25 -9.68 -23.52 13.60
CA ARG A 25 -8.56 -24.02 14.39
C ARG A 25 -9.01 -25.29 15.09
N ARG A 26 -8.47 -26.43 14.67
CA ARG A 26 -8.58 -27.69 15.43
C ARG A 26 -8.19 -27.38 16.88
N PRO A 27 -9.04 -27.66 17.88
CA PRO A 27 -8.62 -27.56 19.26
C PRO A 27 -7.38 -28.43 19.41
N ALA A 28 -6.29 -27.86 19.93
CA ALA A 28 -5.13 -28.64 20.29
C ALA A 28 -5.63 -29.74 21.24
N ALA A 29 -5.53 -31.00 20.82
CA ALA A 29 -6.02 -32.11 21.61
C ALA A 29 -5.34 -32.05 22.98
N ALA A 30 -6.13 -31.75 24.01
CA ALA A 30 -5.70 -31.81 25.41
C ALA A 30 -5.65 -33.28 25.82
N ASN A 31 -4.77 -34.06 25.19
CA ASN A 31 -4.58 -35.48 25.49
C ASN A 31 -3.09 -35.81 25.48
N SER A 32 -2.51 -35.80 26.67
CA SER A 32 -1.70 -36.88 27.27
C SER A 32 -0.59 -36.30 28.17
N LEU A 33 -0.90 -36.18 29.46
CA LEU A 33 0.09 -36.05 30.53
C LEU A 33 0.75 -37.42 30.84
N SER A 34 1.01 -38.24 29.82
CA SER A 34 1.88 -39.40 29.97
C SER A 34 3.23 -39.08 29.35
N VAL A 35 4.12 -38.54 30.19
CA VAL A 35 5.55 -38.56 29.93
C VAL A 35 5.93 -40.03 29.71
N LYS A 36 6.11 -40.44 28.46
CA LYS A 36 6.66 -41.75 28.15
C LYS A 36 8.07 -41.74 28.72
N LYS A 37 8.37 -42.66 29.66
CA LYS A 37 9.74 -42.96 30.12
C LYS A 37 10.62 -43.12 28.89
N GLY A 38 11.40 -42.08 28.56
CA GLY A 38 12.02 -41.93 27.25
C GLY A 38 12.18 -40.48 26.78
N ASP A 39 11.60 -39.51 27.49
CA ASP A 39 11.97 -38.09 27.35
C ASP A 39 13.44 -37.91 27.76
N THR A 40 14.31 -38.16 26.80
CA THR A 40 15.70 -37.74 26.82
C THR A 40 15.67 -36.24 27.04
N VAL A 41 16.03 -35.84 28.25
CA VAL A 41 16.30 -34.45 28.60
C VAL A 41 17.39 -34.00 27.64
N ALA A 42 16.99 -33.33 26.56
CA ALA A 42 17.94 -32.78 25.60
C ALA A 42 18.96 -31.97 26.41
N PRO A 43 20.27 -32.20 26.21
CA PRO A 43 21.30 -31.53 26.98
C PRO A 43 21.06 -30.01 26.92
N PRO A 44 21.36 -29.26 28.00
CA PRO A 44 21.07 -27.83 28.08
C PRO A 44 21.56 -27.04 26.86
N ASP A 45 22.65 -27.49 26.24
CA ASP A 45 23.23 -26.92 25.02
C ASP A 45 22.33 -27.06 23.77
N ALA A 46 21.57 -28.16 23.66
CA ALA A 46 20.60 -28.35 22.57
C ALA A 46 19.41 -27.41 22.69
N ARG A 47 19.01 -27.04 23.92
CA ARG A 47 17.94 -26.04 24.15
C ARG A 47 18.44 -24.62 23.81
N LEU A 48 19.69 -24.31 24.16
CA LEU A 48 20.31 -23.04 23.83
C LEU A 48 20.46 -22.85 22.31
N SER A 49 20.93 -23.87 21.59
CA SER A 49 21.08 -23.79 20.13
C SER A 49 19.75 -23.59 19.40
N ILE A 50 18.67 -24.23 19.87
CA ILE A 50 17.31 -24.02 19.34
C ILE A 50 16.84 -22.58 19.60
N LEU A 51 17.10 -22.03 20.79
CA LEU A 51 16.75 -20.65 21.11
C LEU A 51 17.53 -19.65 20.25
N LEU A 52 18.83 -19.86 20.05
CA LEU A 52 19.67 -19.04 19.17
C LEU A 52 19.23 -19.13 17.70
N ALA A 53 18.87 -20.32 17.22
CA ALA A 53 18.33 -20.50 15.88
C ALA A 53 16.98 -19.76 15.71
N ARG A 54 16.12 -19.79 16.72
CA ARG A 54 14.87 -19.03 16.71
C ARG A 54 15.11 -17.52 16.73
N GLU A 55 16.08 -17.05 17.51
CA GLU A 55 16.42 -15.63 17.61
C GLU A 55 17.03 -15.09 16.33
N SER A 56 18.00 -15.81 15.74
CA SER A 56 18.58 -15.46 14.45
C SER A 56 17.50 -15.39 13.36
N ARG A 57 16.52 -16.29 13.36
CA ARG A 57 15.37 -16.23 12.45
C ARG A 57 14.50 -14.99 12.70
N ARG A 58 14.26 -14.62 13.97
CA ARG A 58 13.53 -13.38 14.31
C ARG A 58 14.27 -12.15 13.79
N MET A 59 15.58 -12.06 14.02
CA MET A 59 16.40 -10.94 13.54
C MET A 59 16.37 -10.81 12.02
N ARG A 60 16.53 -11.90 11.27
CA ARG A 60 16.41 -11.89 9.80
C ARG A 60 15.05 -11.39 9.32
N ASN A 61 13.97 -11.76 10.02
CA ASN A 61 12.63 -11.27 9.68
C ASN A 61 12.49 -9.76 9.95
N TYR A 62 13.08 -9.25 11.04
CA TYR A 62 13.10 -7.82 11.32
C TYR A 62 13.90 -7.05 10.27
N GLU A 63 15.09 -7.53 9.89
CA GLU A 63 15.91 -6.95 8.83
C GLU A 63 15.16 -6.91 7.49
N ALA A 64 14.50 -8.01 7.11
CA ALA A 64 13.68 -8.05 5.90
C ALA A 64 12.53 -7.02 5.94
N SER A 65 11.89 -6.86 7.10
CA SER A 65 10.84 -5.85 7.31
C SER A 65 11.38 -4.42 7.16
N ILE A 66 12.55 -4.14 7.75
CA ILE A 66 13.24 -2.84 7.65
C ILE A 66 13.62 -2.55 6.20
N MET A 67 14.18 -3.53 5.47
CA MET A 67 14.53 -3.35 4.07
C MET A 67 13.29 -3.06 3.21
N LYS A 68 12.18 -3.74 3.49
CA LYS A 68 10.90 -3.50 2.80
C LYS A 68 10.35 -2.10 3.10
N SER A 69 10.41 -1.64 4.34
CA SER A 69 9.94 -0.29 4.71
C SER A 69 10.82 0.79 4.09
N ARG A 70 12.15 0.61 4.10
CA ARG A 70 13.11 1.50 3.43
C ARG A 70 12.83 1.59 1.93
N GLY A 71 12.57 0.47 1.27
CA GLY A 71 12.19 0.44 -0.14
C GLY A 71 10.89 1.22 -0.44
N ARG A 72 9.89 1.13 0.45
CA ARG A 72 8.65 1.92 0.33
C ARG A 72 8.91 3.42 0.51
N LEU A 73 9.72 3.81 1.49
CA LEU A 73 10.09 5.21 1.73
C LEU A 73 10.81 5.82 0.52
N LEU A 74 11.76 5.10 -0.08
CA LEU A 74 12.47 5.56 -1.28
C LEU A 74 11.50 5.78 -2.46
N LYS A 75 10.55 4.86 -2.68
CA LYS A 75 9.52 5.02 -3.71
C LYS A 75 8.61 6.23 -3.44
N MET A 76 8.23 6.47 -2.19
CA MET A 76 7.44 7.66 -1.84
C MET A 76 8.24 8.94 -2.05
N ARG A 77 9.52 8.97 -1.67
CA ARG A 77 10.41 10.10 -1.91
C ARG A 77 10.52 10.43 -3.41
N ALA A 78 10.69 9.42 -4.26
CA ALA A 78 10.72 9.60 -5.70
C ALA A 78 9.40 10.17 -6.26
N LYS A 79 8.25 9.66 -5.79
CA LYS A 79 6.94 10.21 -6.16
C LYS A 79 6.78 11.68 -5.74
N LEU A 80 7.19 12.02 -4.52
CA LEU A 80 7.12 13.39 -4.03
C LEU A 80 8.02 14.33 -4.84
N ALA A 81 9.24 13.89 -5.19
CA ALA A 81 10.11 14.66 -6.08
C ALA A 81 9.44 14.95 -7.42
N ALA A 82 8.87 13.92 -8.07
CA ALA A 82 8.15 14.09 -9.33
C ALA A 82 6.96 15.06 -9.23
N ILE A 83 6.22 15.03 -8.11
CA ILE A 83 5.11 15.97 -7.86
C ILE A 83 5.64 17.40 -7.68
N ILE A 84 6.72 17.58 -6.91
CA ILE A 84 7.34 18.89 -6.70
C ILE A 84 7.80 19.48 -8.04
N ASP A 85 8.45 18.68 -8.87
CA ASP A 85 8.94 19.14 -10.18
C ASP A 85 7.79 19.48 -11.13
N ARG A 86 6.69 18.71 -11.11
CA ARG A 86 5.47 19.05 -11.84
C ARG A 86 4.82 20.33 -11.32
N ASN A 87 4.82 20.56 -10.02
CA ASN A 87 4.29 21.80 -9.45
C ASN A 87 5.17 23.01 -9.81
N ARG A 88 6.49 22.82 -9.87
CA ARG A 88 7.42 23.85 -10.34
C ARG A 88 7.17 24.21 -11.80
N SER A 89 6.99 23.22 -12.68
CA SER A 89 6.69 23.49 -14.09
C SER A 89 5.34 24.17 -14.29
N LEU A 90 4.31 23.77 -13.55
CA LEU A 90 3.01 24.45 -13.54
C LEU A 90 3.12 25.89 -13.01
N GLY A 91 3.92 26.12 -11.97
CA GLY A 91 4.21 27.44 -11.44
C GLY A 91 4.88 28.35 -12.47
N ALA A 92 5.90 27.82 -13.17
CA ALA A 92 6.58 28.54 -14.24
C ALA A 92 5.63 28.87 -15.40
N LEU A 93 4.80 27.91 -15.83
CA LEU A 93 3.77 28.14 -16.84
C LEU A 93 2.79 29.24 -16.40
N ARG A 94 2.33 29.19 -15.15
CA ARG A 94 1.43 30.22 -14.60
C ARG A 94 2.06 31.61 -14.64
N GLN A 95 3.34 31.72 -14.29
CA GLN A 95 4.07 32.98 -14.36
C GLN A 95 4.22 33.47 -15.80
N GLN A 96 4.53 32.59 -16.76
CA GLN A 96 4.60 32.93 -18.18
C GLN A 96 3.26 33.44 -18.70
N ILE A 97 2.18 32.74 -18.36
CA ILE A 97 0.81 33.12 -18.71
C ILE A 97 0.47 34.49 -18.10
N GLN A 98 0.72 34.70 -16.80
CA GLN A 98 0.50 35.99 -16.14
C GLN A 98 1.30 37.12 -16.77
N ALA A 99 2.57 36.88 -17.10
CA ALA A 99 3.43 37.86 -17.78
C ALA A 99 2.89 38.20 -19.19
N SER A 100 2.36 37.23 -19.94
CA SER A 100 1.76 37.47 -21.25
C SER A 100 0.46 38.27 -21.21
N TYR A 101 -0.33 38.14 -20.14
CA TYR A 101 -1.58 38.89 -19.96
C TYR A 101 -1.36 40.30 -19.38
N TRP A 102 -0.21 40.59 -18.78
CA TRP A 102 0.10 41.90 -18.23
C TRP A 102 0.77 42.78 -19.30
N THR A 103 -0.03 43.60 -19.98
CA THR A 103 0.51 44.61 -20.91
C THR A 103 1.11 45.79 -20.13
N PRO A 104 2.10 46.52 -20.68
CA PRO A 104 2.72 47.68 -20.02
C PRO A 104 1.74 48.84 -19.72
N ALA A 105 0.47 48.76 -20.16
CA ALA A 105 -0.59 49.71 -19.85
C ALA A 105 -1.37 49.39 -18.55
N GLY A 106 -0.98 48.35 -17.79
CA GLY A 106 -1.59 48.03 -16.49
C GLY A 106 -3.02 47.50 -16.56
N LYS A 107 -3.52 47.18 -17.75
CA LYS A 107 -4.84 46.55 -17.94
C LYS A 107 -4.64 45.05 -18.14
N PRO A 108 -5.38 44.18 -17.41
CA PRO A 108 -5.37 42.76 -17.70
C PRO A 108 -5.87 42.57 -19.13
N ALA A 109 -5.14 41.79 -19.93
CA ALA A 109 -5.61 41.38 -21.25
C ALA A 109 -7.02 40.76 -21.14
N PRO A 110 -7.91 40.99 -22.13
CA PRO A 110 -9.25 40.42 -22.12
C PRO A 110 -9.13 38.91 -21.93
N GLN A 111 -9.83 38.36 -20.94
CA GLN A 111 -9.84 36.92 -20.73
C GLN A 111 -10.28 36.25 -22.03
N PRO A 112 -9.64 35.14 -22.45
CA PRO A 112 -10.19 34.35 -23.53
C PRO A 112 -11.59 33.92 -23.07
N GLU A 113 -12.60 34.35 -23.81
CA GLU A 113 -14.00 33.96 -23.58
C GLU A 113 -14.04 32.48 -23.25
N CYS A 114 -14.60 32.16 -22.08
CA CYS A 114 -14.85 30.79 -21.66
C CYS A 114 -15.37 30.00 -22.86
N LEU A 115 -14.74 28.87 -23.14
CA LEU A 115 -15.17 27.86 -24.10
C LEU A 115 -16.51 27.24 -23.66
N ASP A 116 -17.59 28.04 -23.61
CA ASP A 116 -18.97 27.63 -23.40
C ASP A 116 -19.57 26.98 -24.67
N ARG A 117 -18.74 26.40 -25.55
CA ARG A 117 -19.20 25.92 -26.87
C ARG A 117 -18.70 24.55 -27.31
N LEU A 118 -18.19 23.70 -26.42
CA LEU A 118 -17.92 22.29 -26.77
C LEU A 118 -18.38 21.35 -25.66
N GLY A 119 -19.64 20.89 -25.76
CA GLY A 119 -20.11 19.77 -24.94
C GLY A 119 -21.63 19.60 -24.78
N ALA A 120 -22.43 20.60 -25.16
CA ALA A 120 -23.89 20.44 -25.24
C ALA A 120 -24.30 19.79 -26.58
N THR A 121 -23.93 18.52 -26.78
CA THR A 121 -24.54 17.67 -27.79
C THR A 121 -24.84 16.32 -27.17
N GLU A 122 -26.10 16.17 -26.77
CA GLU A 122 -26.92 14.98 -26.92
C GLU A 122 -26.19 13.67 -27.23
N LEU A 123 -26.14 12.78 -26.24
CA LEU A 123 -26.19 11.34 -26.48
C LEU A 123 -27.42 10.80 -25.76
N ARG A 124 -28.56 10.92 -26.44
CA ARG A 124 -29.65 9.96 -26.30
C ARG A 124 -29.19 8.68 -27.00
N TYR A 125 -29.10 7.58 -26.25
CA TYR A 125 -29.56 6.21 -26.56
C TYR A 125 -29.02 5.26 -25.49
#